data_AF-A0A519S6C7-F1
#
_entry.id   AF-A0A519S6C7-F1
#
_cell.length_a   1.000
_cell.length_b   1.000
_cell.length_c   1.000
_cell.angle_alpha   90.00
_cell.angle_beta   90.00
_cell.angle_gamma   90.00
#
_symmetry.space_group_name_H-M   'P 1'
#
loop_
_entity.id
_entity.type
_entity.pdbx_description
1 polymer ?
#
loop_
_entity_poly.entity_id
_entity_poly.type
_entity_poly.pdbx_seq_one_letter_code
_entity_poly.pdbx_strand_id
1 'polypeptide(L)'
;MKSTIYLLSLLVLTFSSCKGSETTTPDQKQEQVSPVKKSNAFTVNGRLKLSGTNMVNQKGIPVQLRGMSTHGLQYRGNCYSEQSLNVLMNDWGADILRISMYVQEGGYESLKNTQPKAMFFMRSVMSPIINSLT
;
A
#
# COMPACT_ATOMS: atom_id res chain seq x y z
N MET A 1 57.82 4.96 2.43
CA MET A 1 57.04 6.17 2.13
C MET A 1 56.25 5.95 0.86
N LYS A 2 54.93 5.79 0.96
CA LYS A 2 53.90 6.02 -0.08
C LYS A 2 52.55 5.92 0.62
N SER A 3 52.14 7.05 1.19
CA SER A 3 50.94 7.28 1.98
C SER A 3 50.19 8.42 1.30
N THR A 4 49.06 8.14 0.67
CA THR A 4 48.06 9.06 0.07
C THR A 4 47.10 8.15 -0.72
N ILE A 5 45.77 8.12 -0.64
CA ILE A 5 44.71 9.07 -0.27
C ILE A 5 43.47 8.20 0.06
N TYR A 6 42.97 8.28 1.29
CA TYR A 6 41.59 7.90 1.63
C TYR A 6 40.74 9.16 1.45
N LEU A 7 40.04 9.31 0.32
CA LEU A 7 38.97 10.31 0.19
C LEU A 7 38.10 10.02 -1.05
N LEU A 8 37.11 9.13 -0.94
CA LEU A 8 35.87 9.20 -1.74
C LEU A 8 34.78 8.27 -1.14
N SER A 9 34.35 8.58 0.08
CA SER A 9 33.03 8.19 0.59
C SER A 9 32.00 9.25 0.18
N LEU A 10 30.73 8.84 0.04
CA LEU A 10 29.51 9.59 -0.39
C LEU A 10 29.39 9.71 -1.92
N LEU A 11 28.41 9.13 -2.61
CA LEU A 11 27.00 8.90 -2.27
C LEU A 11 26.47 7.74 -3.14
N VAL A 12 26.48 6.52 -2.62
CA VAL A 12 25.63 5.46 -3.18
C VAL A 12 24.24 5.69 -2.59
N LEU A 13 23.38 6.40 -3.31
CA LEU A 13 21.93 6.36 -3.11
C LEU A 13 21.51 4.92 -3.40
N THR A 14 21.58 4.08 -2.37
CA THR A 14 21.05 2.73 -2.41
C THR A 14 19.54 2.87 -2.63
N PHE A 15 19.08 2.45 -3.80
CA PHE A 15 17.68 2.16 -4.01
C PHE A 15 17.30 1.11 -2.97
N SER A 16 16.61 1.51 -1.90
CA SER A 16 16.02 0.58 -0.95
C SER A 16 15.13 -0.39 -1.71
N SER A 17 15.69 -1.57 -1.96
CA SER A 17 15.02 -2.71 -2.52
C SER A 17 14.08 -3.24 -1.45
N CYS A 18 12.78 -3.31 -1.76
CA CYS A 18 11.81 -4.04 -0.94
C CYS A 18 12.18 -5.53 -0.94
N LYS A 19 13.16 -5.91 -0.11
CA LYS A 19 13.32 -7.30 0.34
C LYS A 19 12.42 -7.42 1.56
N GLY A 20 11.30 -8.13 1.40
CA GLY A 20 10.54 -8.62 2.54
C GLY A 20 11.47 -9.51 3.35
N SER A 21 11.85 -9.05 4.54
CA SER A 21 12.52 -9.85 5.54
C SER A 21 11.44 -10.31 6.52
N GLU A 22 11.08 -11.58 6.47
CA GLU A 22 10.60 -12.25 7.67
C GLU A 22 11.82 -12.45 8.59
N THR A 23 11.65 -12.23 9.89
CA THR A 23 12.30 -12.96 11.02
C THR A 23 12.30 -12.09 12.29
N THR A 24 11.37 -12.49 13.18
CA THR A 24 11.39 -12.56 14.67
C THR A 24 11.75 -11.37 15.57
N THR A 25 10.81 -11.14 16.49
CA THR A 25 10.77 -10.38 17.76
C THR A 25 11.90 -10.78 18.76
N PRO A 26 12.34 -9.88 19.67
CA PRO A 26 11.71 -9.71 20.99
C PRO A 26 11.50 -8.23 21.40
N ASP A 27 10.26 -7.83 21.70
CA ASP A 27 9.70 -7.59 23.05
C ASP A 27 9.88 -6.15 23.55
N GLN A 28 8.79 -5.36 23.47
CA GLN A 28 8.51 -4.26 24.40
C GLN A 28 6.98 -4.09 24.58
N LYS A 29 6.51 -4.54 25.75
CA LYS A 29 5.45 -3.99 26.61
C LYS A 29 4.08 -3.71 25.99
N GLN A 30 3.19 -4.69 26.17
CA GLN A 30 1.76 -4.63 25.88
C GLN A 30 1.04 -3.62 26.79
N GLU A 31 0.47 -2.57 26.19
CA GLU A 31 -0.68 -1.87 26.74
C GLU A 31 -1.94 -2.46 26.09
N GLN A 32 -2.77 -3.08 26.92
CA GLN A 32 -3.92 -3.88 26.52
C GLN A 32 -5.02 -3.00 25.94
N VAL A 33 -5.01 -2.77 24.63
CA VAL A 33 -6.19 -2.29 23.90
C VAL A 33 -7.04 -3.50 23.55
N SER A 34 -8.22 -3.57 24.15
CA SER A 34 -9.31 -4.52 23.87
C SER A 34 -9.45 -4.84 22.38
N PRO A 35 -9.87 -6.06 21.99
CA PRO A 35 -9.98 -6.45 20.59
C PRO A 35 -11.11 -5.64 19.94
N VAL A 36 -10.74 -4.51 19.31
CA VAL A 36 -11.64 -3.77 18.45
C VAL A 36 -12.00 -4.73 17.34
N LYS A 37 -13.29 -5.08 17.27
CA LYS A 37 -13.86 -5.83 16.15
C LYS A 37 -13.43 -5.11 14.87
N LYS A 38 -12.46 -5.66 14.14
CA LYS A 38 -11.92 -5.09 12.90
C LYS A 38 -13.03 -5.05 11.86
N SER A 39 -13.74 -3.93 11.79
CA SER A 39 -14.67 -3.64 10.71
C SER A 39 -13.87 -3.02 9.57
N ASN A 40 -13.89 -3.63 8.39
CA ASN A 40 -13.27 -3.00 7.23
C ASN A 40 -14.06 -1.73 6.83
N ALA A 41 -13.37 -0.75 6.22
CA ALA A 41 -13.95 0.55 5.91
C ALA A 41 -15.20 0.46 5.01
N PHE A 42 -15.28 -0.57 4.15
CA PHE A 42 -16.44 -0.82 3.31
C PHE A 42 -17.66 -1.26 4.13
N THR A 43 -17.52 -2.19 5.09
CA THR A 43 -18.61 -2.64 5.95
C THR A 43 -19.18 -1.50 6.79
N VAL A 44 -18.35 -0.53 7.21
CA VAL A 44 -18.79 0.63 7.98
C VAL A 44 -19.54 1.65 7.10
N ASN A 45 -18.99 1.95 5.93
CA ASN A 45 -19.44 3.09 5.12
C ASN A 45 -20.39 2.70 3.98
N GLY A 46 -20.25 1.52 3.40
CA GLY A 46 -20.97 1.09 2.22
C GLY A 46 -20.75 2.03 1.02
N ARG A 47 -21.78 2.19 0.19
CA ARG A 47 -21.72 3.06 -1.00
C ARG A 47 -21.62 4.53 -0.60
N LEU A 48 -20.62 5.21 -1.14
CA LEU A 48 -20.40 6.64 -0.95
C LEU A 48 -21.21 7.47 -1.95
N LYS A 49 -21.61 8.67 -1.55
CA LYS A 49 -22.28 9.67 -2.40
C LYS A 49 -21.91 11.08 -1.97
N LEU A 50 -22.21 12.07 -2.80
CA LEU A 50 -22.10 13.47 -2.43
C LEU A 50 -23.41 13.97 -1.82
N SER A 51 -23.30 14.81 -0.78
CA SER A 51 -24.39 15.60 -0.23
C SER A 51 -23.89 17.05 -0.09
N GLY A 52 -24.30 17.90 -1.04
CA GLY A 52 -23.70 19.22 -1.22
C GLY A 52 -22.20 19.09 -1.54
N THR A 53 -21.36 19.74 -0.73
CA THR A 53 -19.89 19.69 -0.85
C THR A 53 -19.23 18.57 -0.06
N ASN A 54 -20.00 17.76 0.68
CA ASN A 54 -19.48 16.70 1.53
C ASN A 54 -19.63 15.32 0.90
N MET A 55 -18.64 14.46 1.13
CA MET A 55 -18.77 13.02 0.88
C MET A 55 -19.48 12.37 2.07
N VAL A 56 -20.52 11.58 1.81
CA VAL A 56 -21.31 10.87 2.82
C VAL A 56 -21.37 9.38 2.52
N ASN A 57 -21.50 8.58 3.56
CA ASN A 57 -21.65 7.13 3.47
C ASN A 57 -23.09 6.72 3.11
N GLN A 58 -23.39 5.42 3.05
CA GLN A 58 -24.71 4.95 2.60
C GLN A 58 -25.85 5.43 3.53
N LYS A 59 -25.54 5.69 4.81
CA LYS A 59 -26.47 6.17 5.83
C LYS A 59 -26.63 7.70 5.82
N GLY A 60 -25.96 8.41 4.91
CA GLY A 60 -25.98 9.88 4.83
C GLY A 60 -25.10 10.58 5.86
N ILE A 61 -24.22 9.85 6.53
CA ILE A 61 -23.29 10.42 7.51
C ILE A 61 -22.04 10.92 6.76
N PRO A 62 -21.58 12.17 6.98
CA PRO A 62 -20.33 12.68 6.42
C PRO A 62 -19.13 11.80 6.79
N VAL A 63 -18.24 11.56 5.82
CA VAL A 63 -17.06 10.72 5.99
C VAL A 63 -15.82 11.34 5.36
N GLN A 64 -14.67 11.08 5.98
CA GLN A 64 -13.36 11.40 5.45
C GLN A 64 -12.56 10.09 5.35
N LEU A 65 -12.22 9.68 4.13
CA LEU A 65 -11.36 8.52 3.92
C LEU A 65 -9.90 8.96 4.03
N ARG A 66 -9.10 8.18 4.75
CA ARG A 66 -7.65 8.40 4.87
C ARG A 66 -6.89 7.17 4.43
N GLY A 67 -5.72 7.37 3.84
CA GLY A 67 -4.90 6.26 3.41
C GLY A 67 -3.74 6.70 2.52
N MET A 68 -3.23 5.75 1.75
CA MET A 68 -1.96 5.93 1.03
C MET A 68 -2.13 5.68 -0.47
N SER A 69 -1.16 6.17 -1.23
CA SER A 69 -1.04 5.90 -2.66
C SER A 69 0.16 4.99 -2.90
N THR A 70 0.00 4.00 -3.76
CA THR A 70 1.14 3.27 -4.29
C THR A 70 2.01 4.22 -5.10
N HIS A 71 3.30 3.92 -5.20
CA HIS A 71 4.13 4.42 -6.29
C HIS A 71 3.71 3.77 -7.62
N GLY A 72 4.22 4.26 -8.75
CA GLY A 72 4.01 3.63 -10.06
C GLY A 72 4.28 2.12 -10.02
N LEU A 73 3.28 1.33 -10.37
CA LEU A 73 3.34 -0.14 -10.29
C LEU A 73 4.47 -0.73 -11.15
N GLN A 74 4.84 -0.07 -12.25
CA GLN A 74 5.97 -0.46 -13.09
C GLN A 74 7.31 -0.40 -12.35
N TYR A 75 7.45 0.52 -11.39
CA TYR A 75 8.67 0.72 -10.61
C TYR A 75 8.73 -0.10 -9.31
N ARG A 76 7.57 -0.32 -8.67
CA ARG A 76 7.48 -0.86 -7.30
C ARG A 76 6.39 -1.91 -7.10
N GLY A 77 5.89 -2.54 -8.17
CA GLY A 77 4.80 -3.54 -8.08
C GLY A 77 5.07 -4.72 -7.14
N ASN A 78 6.34 -5.04 -6.86
CA ASN A 78 6.75 -6.09 -5.92
C ASN A 78 6.77 -5.65 -4.45
N CYS A 79 6.55 -4.37 -4.14
CA CYS A 79 6.54 -3.87 -2.76
C CYS A 79 5.18 -4.05 -2.06
N TYR A 80 4.16 -4.52 -2.76
CA TYR A 80 2.80 -4.64 -2.21
C TYR A 80 2.45 -6.11 -2.02
N SER A 81 2.71 -6.62 -0.82
CA SER A 81 2.28 -7.95 -0.37
C SER A 81 1.05 -7.84 0.54
N GLU A 82 0.37 -8.96 0.77
CA GLU A 82 -0.75 -9.04 1.71
C GLU A 82 -0.36 -8.52 3.11
N GLN A 83 0.84 -8.86 3.60
CA GLN A 83 1.33 -8.39 4.90
C GLN A 83 1.48 -6.86 4.93
N SER A 84 2.07 -6.27 3.88
CA SER A 84 2.24 -4.81 3.81
C SER A 84 0.89 -4.06 3.80
N LEU A 85 -0.12 -4.65 3.14
CA LEU A 85 -1.47 -4.09 3.08
C LEU A 85 -2.24 -4.31 4.37
N ASN A 86 -2.02 -5.44 5.05
CA ASN A 86 -2.58 -5.70 6.37
C ASN A 86 -2.07 -4.69 7.40
N VAL A 87 -0.77 -4.34 7.39
CA VAL A 87 -0.25 -3.27 8.26
C VAL A 87 -0.94 -1.94 7.94
N LEU A 88 -1.08 -1.60 6.66
CA LEU A 88 -1.74 -0.36 6.25
C LEU A 88 -3.21 -0.30 6.71
N MET A 89 -3.96 -1.39 6.57
CA MET A 89 -5.35 -1.47 6.98
C MET A 89 -5.50 -1.46 8.51
N ASN A 90 -4.66 -2.22 9.19
CA ASN A 90 -4.92 -2.60 10.58
C ASN A 90 -4.19 -1.73 11.58
N ASP A 91 -2.96 -1.36 11.27
CA ASP A 91 -2.09 -0.65 12.21
C ASP A 91 -2.14 0.85 11.91
N TRP A 92 -2.23 1.23 10.62
CA TRP A 92 -2.34 2.63 10.21
C TRP A 92 -3.80 3.09 10.07
N GLY A 93 -4.76 2.15 10.10
CA GLY A 93 -6.18 2.46 10.01
C GLY A 93 -6.61 3.06 8.66
N ALA A 94 -6.01 2.63 7.55
CA ALA A 94 -6.34 3.15 6.24
C ALA A 94 -7.73 2.69 5.76
N ASP A 95 -8.53 3.64 5.29
CA ASP A 95 -9.83 3.40 4.66
C ASP A 95 -9.72 3.16 3.15
N ILE A 96 -8.70 3.75 2.52
CA ILE A 96 -8.53 3.78 1.07
C ILE A 96 -7.08 3.54 0.67
N LEU A 97 -6.89 2.77 -0.40
CA LEU A 97 -5.60 2.63 -1.07
C LEU A 97 -5.76 3.10 -2.52
N ARG A 98 -4.95 4.07 -2.93
CA ARG A 98 -4.89 4.52 -4.32
C ARG A 98 -3.87 3.69 -5.10
N ILE A 99 -4.30 3.10 -6.21
CA ILE A 99 -3.44 2.36 -7.13
C ILE A 99 -2.97 3.26 -8.26
N SER A 100 -1.69 3.63 -8.24
CA SER A 100 -1.07 4.50 -9.24
C SER A 100 -0.57 3.70 -10.44
N MET A 101 -1.46 3.47 -11.40
CA MET A 101 -1.09 2.90 -12.69
C MET A 101 -0.70 4.02 -13.66
N TYR A 102 0.60 4.15 -13.95
CA TYR A 102 1.10 5.10 -14.93
C TYR A 102 0.80 4.56 -16.33
N VAL A 103 0.51 5.46 -17.27
CA VAL A 103 0.28 5.09 -18.68
C VAL A 103 1.60 5.11 -19.44
N GLN A 104 2.34 6.20 -19.33
CA GLN A 104 3.66 6.39 -19.93
C GLN A 104 4.78 6.06 -18.93
N GLU A 105 6.03 6.42 -19.24
CA GLU A 105 7.21 6.13 -18.41
C GLU A 105 7.39 4.63 -18.10
N GLY A 106 7.29 3.79 -19.13
CA GLY A 106 7.34 2.33 -18.96
C GLY A 106 6.12 1.75 -18.25
N GLY A 107 5.03 2.53 -18.16
CA GLY A 107 3.74 2.14 -17.61
C GLY A 107 2.89 1.33 -18.58
N TYR A 108 1.57 1.42 -18.41
CA TYR A 108 0.58 0.58 -19.09
C TYR A 108 0.71 0.54 -20.61
N GLU A 109 1.05 1.66 -21.26
CA GLU A 109 1.20 1.74 -22.71
C GLU A 109 2.38 0.89 -23.22
N SER A 110 3.50 0.89 -22.50
CA SER A 110 4.71 0.14 -22.85
C SER A 110 4.63 -1.34 -22.45
N LEU A 111 3.77 -1.67 -21.49
CA LEU A 111 3.65 -3.01 -20.92
C LEU A 111 2.52 -3.84 -21.55
N LYS A 112 1.90 -3.42 -22.67
CA LYS A 112 0.75 -4.09 -23.31
C LYS A 112 0.90 -5.61 -23.48
N ASN A 113 2.13 -6.13 -23.57
CA ASN A 113 2.44 -7.55 -23.77
C ASN A 113 3.23 -8.18 -22.60
N THR A 114 3.60 -7.38 -21.59
CA THR A 114 4.48 -7.75 -20.48
C THR A 114 3.92 -7.17 -19.19
N GLN A 115 2.69 -7.55 -18.83
CA GLN A 115 1.97 -7.09 -17.65
C GLN A 115 2.22 -7.89 -16.34
N PRO A 116 3.31 -8.67 -16.10
CA PRO A 116 3.30 -9.57 -14.96
C PRO A 116 3.24 -8.82 -13.63
N LYS A 117 3.77 -7.59 -13.49
CA LYS A 117 3.78 -6.87 -12.19
C LYS A 117 2.46 -6.20 -11.83
N ALA A 118 1.87 -5.45 -12.76
CA ALA A 118 0.57 -4.80 -12.53
C ALA A 118 -0.57 -5.83 -12.48
N MET A 119 -0.52 -6.84 -13.37
CA MET A 119 -1.49 -7.94 -13.34
C MET A 119 -1.28 -8.84 -12.12
N PHE A 120 -0.05 -9.08 -11.64
CA PHE A 120 0.18 -9.78 -10.37
C PHE A 120 -0.38 -9.01 -9.18
N PHE A 121 -0.22 -7.68 -9.12
CA PHE A 121 -0.87 -6.88 -8.09
C PHE A 121 -2.40 -7.03 -8.17
N MET A 122 -2.97 -6.88 -9.36
CA MET A 122 -4.43 -6.98 -9.54
C MET A 122 -4.97 -8.39 -9.22
N ARG A 123 -4.27 -9.46 -9.62
CA ARG A 123 -4.67 -10.85 -9.33
C ARG A 123 -4.42 -11.25 -7.89
N SER A 124 -3.27 -10.91 -7.32
CA SER A 124 -2.86 -11.40 -6.01
C SER A 124 -3.44 -10.58 -4.86
N VAL A 125 -3.67 -9.28 -5.09
CA VAL A 125 -4.22 -8.38 -4.07
C VAL A 125 -5.70 -8.11 -4.32
N MET A 126 -6.09 -7.75 -5.54
CA MET A 126 -7.46 -7.30 -5.79
C MET A 126 -8.46 -8.45 -5.93
N SER A 127 -8.06 -9.60 -6.52
CA SER A 127 -8.98 -10.72 -6.75
C SER A 127 -9.55 -11.35 -5.47
N PRO A 128 -8.77 -11.60 -4.40
CA PRO A 128 -9.32 -12.10 -3.14
C PRO A 128 -10.24 -11.09 -2.46
N ILE A 129 -9.88 -9.80 -2.53
CA ILE A 129 -10.66 -8.71 -1.94
C ILE A 129 -12.01 -8.56 -2.66
N ILE A 130 -12.03 -8.51 -3.99
CA ILE A 130 -13.25 -8.40 -4.80
C ILE A 130 -14.18 -9.59 -4.55
N ASN A 131 -13.64 -10.81 -4.52
CA ASN A 131 -14.45 -12.02 -4.30
C ASN A 131 -15.03 -12.10 -2.88
N SER A 132 -14.50 -11.36 -1.90
CA SER A 132 -15.08 -11.27 -0.55
C SER A 132 -16.19 -10.22 -0.42
N LEU A 133 -16.38 -9.38 -1.46
CA LEU A 133 -17.34 -8.29 -1.50
C LEU A 133 -18.60 -8.60 -2.33
N THR A 134 -18.63 -9.76 -3.00
CA THR A 134 -19.80 -10.37 -3.68
C THR A 134 -20.34 -11.52 -2.85
#